data_AF-A0A0D6AW13-F1
#
_entry.id   AF-A0A0D6AW13-F1
#
_cell.length_a   1.000
_cell.length_b   1.000
_cell.length_c   1.000
_cell.angle_alpha   90.00
_cell.angle_beta   90.00
_cell.angle_gamma   90.00
#
_symmetry.space_group_name_H-M   'P 1'
#
loop_
_entity.id
_entity.type
_entity.pdbx_description
1 polymer ?
#
loop_
_entity_poly.entity_id
_entity_poly.type
_entity_poly.pdbx_seq_one_letter_code
_entity_poly.pdbx_strand_id
1 'polypeptide(L)'
;MNQPYPTLYEYFTSPEFQSSVSKINCINTSILRFYLAGVKEKKIQGKRLNKEQIENQLVKLKDISVDQSFDIEYHLSLVEKGCKVYGKNTKTQMKADISYARVFFEFVKNSMSVSSQKEEDETESILPYRQAIMDKSMYKQKSCSVNRQIILQNEPLKFIDELKNKYPHLSQQQLVEKSTESLTQIFDTFNNFAEFRKNEEKLRDRTINTNVDVLRRFFGWCKEELELTIDELSITKIIPVIDPYINNYQDEDEFDDNFMTELAKKEWLLKSKINRNTKSFIKLLNRYFNTYMAETSTGAKVIVCNSLIALTKYLYYDITDEDEGDDYQDIKLINRLKAYRRNLEKDNCDEDDGIVPPFNREETIQVAMRLKKLADQNYEYNSGYKYNRGNKLGKFAKALHLQSFLVIGLMVFMPTDRSRTYRELTFGETLVYGIYNPETGNFTSYDQLAKEEVAKSKYYIHLLPHQYKTGKTYGEFWYQIENIDFGDGTFFYDYLNKWLFEGYRDELATAGKTDAVFIRARSGISFRDSNRSKFGGYVRSIFLRLTKYNLSPHKLRTIFVTYINNLGLSDKERESIAYIMHHSKEMADKVYNKQTSREKMAIGIAFMKQENSLFQAQ
;
A
#
# COMPACT_ATOMS: atom_id res chain seq x y z
N MET A 1 -29.37 -43.95 41.01
CA MET A 1 -27.93 -44.20 41.31
C MET A 1 -27.22 -42.86 41.22
N ASN A 2 -26.77 -42.29 42.35
CA ASN A 2 -26.04 -41.02 42.36
C ASN A 2 -24.71 -41.23 41.64
N GLN A 3 -24.51 -40.59 40.49
CA GLN A 3 -23.17 -40.52 39.91
C GLN A 3 -22.27 -39.80 40.91
N PRO A 4 -21.05 -40.32 41.19
CA PRO A 4 -20.12 -39.64 42.07
C PRO A 4 -19.81 -38.25 41.48
N TYR A 5 -19.83 -37.22 42.32
CA TYR A 5 -19.46 -35.86 41.91
C TYR A 5 -18.08 -35.86 41.27
N PRO A 6 -17.87 -35.08 40.20
CA PRO A 6 -16.58 -35.02 39.55
C PRO A 6 -15.53 -34.50 40.54
N THR A 7 -14.30 -34.96 40.40
CA THR A 7 -13.21 -34.59 41.32
C THR A 7 -12.29 -33.55 40.70
N LEU A 8 -11.55 -32.81 41.52
CA LEU A 8 -10.53 -31.89 41.00
C LEU A 8 -9.50 -32.61 40.10
N TYR A 9 -9.27 -33.90 40.32
CA TYR A 9 -8.40 -34.71 39.45
C TYR A 9 -8.90 -34.74 38.01
N GLU A 10 -10.20 -34.99 37.80
CA GLU A 10 -10.77 -35.13 36.46
C GLU A 10 -10.68 -33.82 35.67
N TYR A 11 -10.98 -32.69 36.30
CA TYR A 11 -10.80 -31.37 35.69
C TYR A 11 -9.32 -31.07 35.41
N PHE A 12 -8.44 -31.39 36.36
CA PHE A 12 -7.01 -31.11 36.24
C PHE A 12 -6.35 -31.93 35.12
N THR A 13 -6.76 -33.18 34.92
CA THR A 13 -6.24 -34.04 33.85
C THR A 13 -7.01 -33.95 32.53
N SER A 14 -8.07 -33.14 32.47
CA SER A 14 -8.90 -33.03 31.27
C SER A 14 -8.09 -32.52 30.06
N PRO A 15 -8.26 -33.10 28.85
CA PRO A 15 -7.60 -32.61 27.64
C PRO A 15 -7.93 -31.14 27.32
N GLU A 16 -9.14 -30.71 27.67
CA GLU A 16 -9.63 -29.33 27.51
C GLU A 16 -8.83 -28.36 28.38
N PHE A 17 -8.54 -28.71 29.63
CA PHE A 17 -7.68 -27.89 30.49
C PHE A 17 -6.22 -27.92 30.04
N GLN A 18 -5.71 -29.12 29.74
CA GLN A 18 -4.29 -29.30 29.39
C GLN A 18 -3.91 -28.60 28.07
N SER A 19 -4.83 -28.50 27.11
CA SER A 19 -4.61 -27.83 25.81
C SER A 19 -4.85 -26.31 25.81
N SER A 20 -5.59 -25.78 26.80
CA SER A 20 -6.02 -24.37 26.82
C SER A 20 -5.08 -23.42 27.58
N VAL A 21 -4.03 -23.92 28.25
CA VAL A 21 -3.17 -23.11 29.12
C VAL A 21 -1.70 -23.11 28.68
N SER A 22 -1.17 -21.93 28.32
CA SER A 22 0.24 -21.76 27.90
C SER A 22 1.29 -21.90 29.02
N LYS A 23 0.87 -21.93 30.29
CA LYS A 23 1.72 -21.99 31.50
C LYS A 23 1.39 -23.14 32.44
N ILE A 24 1.08 -24.31 31.88
CA ILE A 24 0.65 -25.49 32.64
C ILE A 24 1.61 -25.88 33.77
N ASN A 25 2.93 -25.75 33.58
CA ASN A 25 3.93 -26.05 34.62
C ASN A 25 3.83 -25.15 35.87
N CYS A 26 3.43 -23.89 35.69
CA CYS A 26 3.22 -22.96 36.80
C CYS A 26 1.93 -23.29 37.57
N ILE A 27 0.89 -23.72 36.85
CA ILE A 27 -0.35 -24.20 37.46
C ILE A 27 -0.10 -25.52 38.20
N ASN A 28 0.66 -26.45 37.62
CA ASN A 28 1.06 -27.71 38.27
C ASN A 28 1.75 -27.45 39.60
N THR A 29 2.65 -26.47 39.63
CA THR A 29 3.30 -26.07 40.89
C THR A 29 2.29 -25.48 41.88
N SER A 30 1.38 -24.63 41.42
CA SER A 30 0.39 -23.98 42.29
C SER A 30 -0.60 -24.96 42.90
N ILE A 31 -1.10 -25.92 42.12
CA ILE A 31 -2.10 -26.90 42.54
C ILE A 31 -1.46 -28.10 43.25
N LEU A 32 -0.47 -28.76 42.66
CA LEU A 32 0.08 -29.99 43.24
C LEU A 32 1.00 -29.73 44.44
N ARG A 33 1.52 -28.50 44.58
CA ARG A 33 2.47 -28.16 45.64
C ARG A 33 1.91 -27.25 46.70
N PHE A 34 1.31 -26.11 46.33
CA PHE A 34 0.83 -25.15 47.31
C PHE A 34 -0.58 -25.48 47.76
N TYR A 35 -1.55 -25.66 46.85
CA TYR A 35 -2.91 -26.02 47.22
C TYR A 35 -2.97 -27.30 48.08
N LEU A 36 -2.37 -28.41 47.64
CA LEU A 36 -2.35 -29.65 48.43
C LEU A 36 -1.60 -29.55 49.76
N ALA A 37 -0.55 -28.72 49.84
CA ALA A 37 0.12 -28.46 51.11
C ALA A 37 -0.73 -27.61 52.06
N GLY A 38 -1.60 -26.73 51.54
CA GLY A 38 -2.57 -25.99 52.33
C GLY A 38 -3.71 -26.88 52.84
N VAL A 39 -4.15 -27.85 52.04
CA VAL A 39 -5.15 -28.85 52.43
C VAL A 39 -4.63 -29.75 53.57
N LYS A 40 -3.37 -30.20 53.51
CA LYS A 40 -2.80 -31.17 54.47
C LYS A 40 -1.86 -30.57 55.53
N GLU A 41 -1.59 -29.27 55.47
CA GLU A 41 -0.63 -28.55 56.31
C GLU A 41 0.80 -29.15 56.36
N LYS A 42 1.21 -29.88 55.31
CA LYS A 42 2.51 -30.58 55.29
C LYS A 42 3.32 -30.21 54.06
N LYS A 43 4.58 -29.82 54.29
CA LYS A 43 5.54 -29.49 53.24
C LYS A 43 6.04 -30.76 52.53
N ILE A 44 6.14 -30.70 51.21
CA ILE A 44 6.78 -31.73 50.39
C ILE A 44 8.27 -31.38 50.25
N GLN A 45 9.15 -32.34 50.46
CA GLN A 45 10.60 -32.14 50.37
C GLN A 45 11.05 -32.00 48.90
N GLY A 46 12.05 -31.13 48.65
CA GLY A 46 12.65 -30.87 47.33
C GLY A 46 12.31 -29.49 46.76
N LYS A 47 13.17 -28.95 45.86
CA LYS A 47 12.96 -27.65 45.19
C LYS A 47 11.97 -27.73 44.02
N ARG A 48 11.83 -28.89 43.36
CA ARG A 48 10.88 -29.19 42.28
C ARG A 48 10.27 -30.57 42.50
N LEU A 49 9.03 -30.79 42.07
CA LEU A 49 8.38 -32.09 42.11
C LEU A 49 8.98 -32.97 41.00
N ASN A 50 9.44 -34.17 41.33
CA ASN A 50 9.81 -35.18 40.34
C ASN A 50 8.55 -35.90 39.80
N LYS A 51 8.71 -36.74 38.77
CA LYS A 51 7.58 -37.41 38.09
C LYS A 51 6.74 -38.27 39.06
N GLU A 52 7.41 -39.06 39.90
CA GLU A 52 6.77 -39.90 40.92
C GLU A 52 6.00 -39.07 41.98
N GLN A 53 6.57 -37.93 42.39
CA GLN A 53 5.90 -37.00 43.29
C GLN A 53 4.68 -36.35 42.63
N ILE A 54 4.73 -36.02 41.34
CA ILE A 54 3.58 -35.48 40.60
C ILE A 54 2.44 -36.50 40.56
N GLU A 55 2.73 -37.75 40.20
CA GLU A 55 1.75 -38.83 40.15
C GLU A 55 1.12 -39.08 41.53
N ASN A 56 1.93 -39.10 42.59
CA ASN A 56 1.46 -39.22 43.98
C ASN A 56 0.61 -38.03 44.47
N GLN A 57 0.85 -36.81 43.97
CA GLN A 57 0.02 -35.66 44.30
C GLN A 57 -1.28 -35.64 43.51
N LEU A 58 -1.26 -36.08 42.24
CA LEU A 58 -2.45 -36.17 41.40
C LEU A 58 -3.50 -37.10 42.02
N VAL A 59 -3.10 -38.25 42.57
CA VAL A 59 -4.01 -39.17 43.26
C VAL A 59 -4.80 -38.47 44.37
N LYS A 60 -4.20 -37.51 45.07
CA LYS A 60 -4.85 -36.78 46.18
C LYS A 60 -5.89 -35.77 45.71
N LEU A 61 -5.89 -35.37 44.45
CA LEU A 61 -6.95 -34.54 43.90
C LEU A 61 -8.25 -35.33 43.68
N LYS A 62 -8.20 -36.67 43.68
CA LYS A 62 -9.39 -37.53 43.62
C LYS A 62 -10.20 -37.47 44.91
N ASP A 63 -9.56 -37.10 46.02
CA ASP A 63 -10.22 -36.99 47.33
C ASP A 63 -11.04 -35.69 47.48
N ILE A 64 -11.00 -34.80 46.47
CA ILE A 64 -11.64 -33.48 46.53
C ILE A 64 -12.75 -33.44 45.49
N SER A 65 -13.98 -33.69 45.94
CA SER A 65 -15.19 -33.60 45.14
C SER A 65 -15.53 -32.14 44.79
N VAL A 66 -16.04 -31.95 43.58
CA VAL A 66 -16.50 -30.67 43.06
C VAL A 66 -18.02 -30.75 42.90
N ASP A 67 -18.74 -30.01 43.73
CA ASP A 67 -20.19 -29.88 43.68
C ASP A 67 -20.62 -28.41 43.61
N GLN A 68 -21.92 -28.14 43.56
CA GLN A 68 -22.48 -26.78 43.40
C GLN A 68 -22.03 -25.78 44.49
N SER A 69 -21.47 -26.25 45.61
CA SER A 69 -20.89 -25.42 46.67
C SER A 69 -19.42 -25.02 46.43
N PHE A 70 -18.84 -25.36 45.27
CA PHE A 70 -17.44 -25.07 44.93
C PHE A 70 -17.14 -23.55 44.94
N ASP A 71 -16.46 -23.10 46.00
CA ASP A 71 -16.07 -21.71 46.21
C ASP A 71 -14.58 -21.47 45.89
N ILE A 72 -14.36 -20.66 44.85
CA ILE A 72 -13.01 -20.29 44.40
C ILE A 72 -12.22 -19.60 45.51
N GLU A 73 -12.83 -18.71 46.29
CA GLU A 73 -12.11 -17.95 47.30
C GLU A 73 -11.66 -18.85 48.48
N TYR A 74 -12.51 -19.80 48.89
CA TYR A 74 -12.11 -20.87 49.80
C TYR A 74 -10.90 -21.65 49.28
N HIS A 75 -10.93 -22.12 48.02
CA HIS A 75 -9.82 -22.90 47.46
C HIS A 75 -8.53 -22.08 47.28
N LEU A 76 -8.64 -20.78 46.99
CA LEU A 76 -7.49 -19.87 46.95
C LEU A 76 -6.91 -19.61 48.34
N SER A 77 -7.73 -19.56 49.39
CA SER A 77 -7.24 -19.46 50.77
C SER A 77 -6.36 -20.65 51.16
N LEU A 78 -6.65 -21.84 50.62
CA LEU A 78 -5.83 -23.04 50.80
C LEU A 78 -4.50 -22.93 50.04
N VAL A 79 -4.47 -22.30 48.85
CA VAL A 79 -3.21 -21.99 48.15
C VAL A 79 -2.36 -21.04 48.97
N GLU A 80 -2.94 -19.97 49.52
CA GLU A 80 -2.23 -19.01 50.37
C GLU A 80 -1.64 -19.69 51.61
N LYS A 81 -2.43 -20.54 52.27
CA LYS A 81 -2.00 -21.35 53.42
C LYS A 81 -0.83 -22.25 53.05
N GLY A 82 -0.90 -22.92 51.89
CA GLY A 82 0.20 -23.69 51.35
C GLY A 82 1.46 -22.87 51.05
N CYS A 83 1.32 -21.70 50.45
CA CYS A 83 2.46 -20.80 50.21
C CYS A 83 3.17 -20.40 51.52
N LYS A 84 2.43 -20.17 52.61
CA LYS A 84 2.99 -19.90 53.95
C LYS A 84 3.78 -21.09 54.50
N VAL A 85 3.30 -22.32 54.31
CA VAL A 85 4.04 -23.55 54.66
C VAL A 85 5.40 -23.65 53.93
N TYR A 86 5.52 -23.02 52.76
CA TYR A 86 6.78 -22.93 52.00
C TYR A 86 7.59 -21.65 52.27
N GLY A 87 7.24 -20.86 53.28
CA GLY A 87 8.00 -19.67 53.70
C GLY A 87 7.74 -18.42 52.87
N LYS A 88 6.69 -18.41 52.04
CA LYS A 88 6.20 -17.18 51.40
C LYS A 88 5.26 -16.51 52.40
N ASN A 89 5.64 -15.37 52.96
CA ASN A 89 4.88 -14.72 54.04
C ASN A 89 4.20 -13.42 53.61
N THR A 90 4.51 -12.92 52.41
CA THR A 90 3.94 -11.66 51.89
C THR A 90 3.03 -11.91 50.68
N LYS A 91 2.00 -11.08 50.51
CA LYS A 91 1.10 -11.11 49.34
C LYS A 91 1.87 -11.00 48.02
N THR A 92 2.94 -10.20 47.99
CA THR A 92 3.81 -10.03 46.82
C THR A 92 4.50 -11.34 46.41
N GLN A 93 4.96 -12.14 47.38
CA GLN A 93 5.61 -13.44 47.11
C GLN A 93 4.62 -14.51 46.63
N MET A 94 3.34 -14.41 47.00
CA MET A 94 2.28 -15.37 46.67
C MET A 94 1.50 -15.01 45.40
N LYS A 95 1.55 -13.73 44.96
CA LYS A 95 0.70 -13.17 43.90
C LYS A 95 0.67 -14.03 42.63
N ALA A 96 1.83 -14.54 42.21
CA ALA A 96 1.92 -15.37 41.01
C ALA A 96 1.22 -16.72 41.18
N ASP A 97 1.43 -17.41 42.30
CA ASP A 97 0.85 -18.75 42.52
C ASP A 97 -0.66 -18.70 42.75
N ILE A 98 -1.14 -17.66 43.45
CA ILE A 98 -2.58 -17.40 43.60
C ILE A 98 -3.20 -17.14 42.23
N SER A 99 -2.55 -16.33 41.39
CA SER A 99 -3.04 -16.05 40.03
C SER A 99 -3.08 -17.31 39.17
N TYR A 100 -2.10 -18.21 39.28
CA TYR A 100 -2.07 -19.46 38.53
C TYR A 100 -3.10 -20.48 39.03
N ALA A 101 -3.30 -20.57 40.36
CA ALA A 101 -4.34 -21.43 40.91
C ALA A 101 -5.76 -20.93 40.58
N ARG A 102 -5.96 -19.61 40.55
CA ARG A 102 -7.24 -18.98 40.18
C ARG A 102 -7.68 -19.38 38.78
N VAL A 103 -6.75 -19.41 37.82
CA VAL A 103 -7.00 -19.88 36.45
C VAL A 103 -7.57 -21.31 36.43
N PHE A 104 -7.05 -22.21 37.26
CA PHE A 104 -7.56 -23.58 37.35
C PHE A 104 -8.93 -23.65 38.03
N PHE A 105 -9.13 -22.96 39.15
CA PHE A 105 -10.43 -23.01 39.86
C PHE A 105 -11.56 -22.30 39.10
N GLU A 106 -11.25 -21.27 38.31
CA GLU A 106 -12.21 -20.66 37.39
C GLU A 106 -12.59 -21.63 36.27
N PHE A 107 -11.62 -22.40 35.73
CA PHE A 107 -11.94 -23.47 34.78
C PHE A 107 -12.89 -24.50 35.39
N VAL A 108 -12.61 -24.99 36.60
CA VAL A 108 -13.48 -25.96 37.32
C VAL A 108 -14.91 -25.42 37.45
N LYS A 109 -15.08 -24.20 37.98
CA LYS A 109 -16.40 -23.58 38.19
C LYS A 109 -17.16 -23.35 36.88
N ASN A 110 -16.48 -22.95 35.83
CA ASN A 110 -17.10 -22.71 34.53
C ASN A 110 -17.54 -24.03 33.86
N SER A 111 -16.75 -25.09 34.00
CA SER A 111 -17.09 -26.42 33.47
C SER A 111 -18.28 -27.07 34.18
N MET A 112 -18.58 -26.64 35.41
CA MET A 112 -19.83 -27.02 36.11
C MET A 112 -21.07 -26.29 35.58
N SER A 113 -20.90 -25.10 35.01
CA SER A 113 -22.01 -24.25 34.55
C SER A 113 -22.56 -24.69 33.18
N VAL A 114 -21.83 -25.55 32.46
CA VAL A 114 -22.16 -25.99 31.09
C VAL A 114 -23.11 -27.20 31.07
N SER A 115 -23.34 -27.89 32.19
CA SER A 115 -24.26 -29.05 32.23
C SER A 115 -25.74 -28.68 32.24
N SER A 116 -26.09 -27.39 32.35
CA SER A 116 -27.48 -26.93 32.44
C SER A 116 -27.69 -25.68 31.59
N GLN A 117 -27.53 -25.79 30.27
CA GLN A 117 -28.24 -24.99 29.25
C GLN A 117 -27.71 -25.37 27.86
N LYS A 118 -28.39 -26.31 27.23
CA LYS A 118 -28.45 -26.37 25.76
C LYS A 118 -29.65 -25.52 25.36
N GLU A 119 -29.41 -24.27 24.98
CA GLU A 119 -30.33 -23.53 24.13
C GLU A 119 -29.49 -22.67 23.19
N GLU A 120 -29.82 -22.79 21.91
CA GLU A 120 -29.19 -22.16 20.77
C GLU A 120 -29.49 -20.66 20.80
N ASP A 121 -28.45 -19.85 21.00
CA ASP A 121 -28.43 -18.47 20.52
C ASP A 121 -27.24 -18.33 19.58
N GLU A 122 -27.54 -18.18 18.28
CA GLU A 122 -26.60 -17.80 17.23
C GLU A 122 -26.08 -16.38 17.50
N THR A 123 -25.19 -16.24 18.48
CA THR A 123 -24.32 -15.07 18.57
C THR A 123 -23.23 -15.21 17.53
N GLU A 124 -23.36 -14.48 16.41
CA GLU A 124 -22.33 -14.27 15.40
C GLU A 124 -20.97 -14.13 16.11
N SER A 125 -20.07 -15.11 15.94
CA SER A 125 -18.80 -15.13 16.66
C SER A 125 -17.99 -13.88 16.25
N ILE A 126 -17.87 -12.92 17.16
CA ILE A 126 -17.11 -11.69 16.91
C ILE A 126 -15.63 -12.06 16.84
N LEU A 127 -15.11 -12.14 15.61
CA LEU A 127 -13.72 -12.52 15.36
C LEU A 127 -12.73 -11.47 15.92
N PRO A 128 -11.58 -11.88 16.48
CA PRO A 128 -10.51 -10.98 16.94
C PRO A 128 -10.04 -9.96 15.89
N TYR A 129 -9.60 -8.78 16.34
CA TYR A 129 -9.09 -7.69 15.48
C TYR A 129 -7.94 -8.11 14.54
N ARG A 130 -7.15 -9.11 14.94
CA ARG A 130 -5.99 -9.61 14.17
C ARG A 130 -6.33 -10.77 13.23
N GLN A 131 -7.55 -11.28 13.26
CA GLN A 131 -7.92 -12.40 12.41
C GLN A 131 -8.13 -11.93 10.98
N ALA A 132 -7.48 -12.61 10.04
CA ALA A 132 -7.73 -12.41 8.63
C ALA A 132 -9.15 -12.91 8.30
N ILE A 133 -9.88 -12.14 7.50
CA ILE A 133 -11.21 -12.55 7.02
C ILE A 133 -11.12 -13.45 5.78
N MET A 134 -9.96 -13.45 5.12
CA MET A 134 -9.64 -14.31 3.99
C MET A 134 -8.12 -14.47 3.90
N ASP A 135 -7.64 -15.53 3.26
CA ASP A 135 -6.22 -15.72 2.99
C ASP A 135 -5.95 -15.68 1.48
N LYS A 136 -5.27 -14.62 1.05
CA LYS A 136 -4.87 -14.37 -0.34
C LYS A 136 -3.34 -14.43 -0.49
N SER A 137 -2.64 -15.07 0.45
CA SER A 137 -1.17 -15.23 0.42
C SER A 137 -0.67 -16.07 -0.77
N MET A 138 -1.53 -16.91 -1.35
CA MET A 138 -1.22 -17.72 -2.54
C MET A 138 -0.91 -16.90 -3.80
N TYR A 139 -1.34 -15.63 -3.86
CA TYR A 139 -1.02 -14.76 -5.00
C TYR A 139 0.41 -14.22 -4.85
N LYS A 140 1.32 -14.65 -5.75
CA LYS A 140 2.74 -14.24 -5.77
C LYS A 140 2.87 -12.71 -5.73
N GLN A 141 3.53 -12.18 -4.69
CA GLN A 141 3.98 -10.79 -4.66
C GLN A 141 5.43 -10.76 -5.14
N LYS A 142 5.69 -10.25 -6.35
CA LYS A 142 7.06 -9.93 -6.77
C LYS A 142 7.56 -8.80 -5.86
N SER A 143 8.37 -9.12 -4.85
CA SER A 143 9.09 -8.10 -4.08
C SER A 143 10.35 -7.70 -4.85
N CYS A 144 10.30 -6.59 -5.57
CA CYS A 144 11.52 -6.00 -6.13
C CYS A 144 12.26 -5.26 -5.00
N SER A 145 13.08 -5.96 -4.22
CA SER A 145 14.08 -5.30 -3.36
C SER A 145 15.28 -4.95 -4.22
N VAL A 146 15.27 -3.76 -4.82
CA VAL A 146 16.46 -3.29 -5.54
C VAL A 146 17.39 -2.64 -4.53
N ASN A 147 18.45 -3.34 -4.14
CA ASN A 147 19.63 -2.75 -3.50
C ASN A 147 20.29 -1.77 -4.49
N ARG A 148 19.79 -0.54 -4.59
CA ARG A 148 20.36 0.47 -5.51
C ARG A 148 21.45 1.27 -4.81
N GLN A 149 22.69 0.76 -4.82
CA GLN A 149 23.84 1.47 -4.25
C GLN A 149 24.57 2.38 -5.25
N ILE A 150 24.39 2.20 -6.55
CA ILE A 150 25.08 3.03 -7.57
C ILE A 150 24.21 4.23 -7.96
N ILE A 151 24.66 5.43 -7.58
CA ILE A 151 24.09 6.72 -7.97
C ILE A 151 25.24 7.72 -8.15
N LEU A 152 25.24 8.47 -9.27
CA LEU A 152 26.20 9.54 -9.45
C LEU A 152 25.93 10.67 -8.43
N GLN A 153 26.93 10.96 -7.60
CA GLN A 153 26.88 11.95 -6.53
C GLN A 153 27.72 13.16 -6.90
N ASN A 154 27.23 14.34 -6.55
CA ASN A 154 27.99 15.58 -6.71
C ASN A 154 28.92 15.77 -5.50
N GLU A 155 29.88 14.86 -5.36
CA GLU A 155 30.84 14.84 -4.25
C GLU A 155 32.24 14.61 -4.83
N PRO A 156 32.98 15.67 -5.20
CA PRO A 156 34.28 15.55 -5.87
C PRO A 156 35.29 14.68 -5.10
N LEU A 157 35.25 14.73 -3.78
CA LEU A 157 36.16 13.98 -2.91
C LEU A 157 36.05 12.45 -3.08
N LYS A 158 34.90 11.93 -3.51
CA LYS A 158 34.68 10.48 -3.70
C LYS A 158 35.46 9.89 -4.87
N PHE A 159 35.93 10.73 -5.79
CA PHE A 159 36.60 10.30 -7.02
C PHE A 159 38.11 10.57 -7.00
N ILE A 160 38.67 11.04 -5.88
CA ILE A 160 40.11 11.34 -5.81
C ILE A 160 40.94 10.07 -5.98
N ASP A 161 40.57 8.97 -5.33
CA ASP A 161 41.38 7.74 -5.36
C ASP A 161 41.47 7.15 -6.78
N GLU A 162 40.38 7.17 -7.55
CA GLU A 162 40.40 6.74 -8.95
C GLU A 162 41.23 7.69 -9.83
N LEU A 163 41.10 9.00 -9.64
CA LEU A 163 41.87 9.98 -10.41
C LEU A 163 43.35 9.94 -10.05
N LYS A 164 43.70 9.62 -8.80
CA LYS A 164 45.08 9.45 -8.35
C LYS A 164 45.74 8.25 -9.03
N ASN A 165 45.00 7.16 -9.25
CA ASN A 165 45.52 6.01 -10.00
C ASN A 165 45.82 6.36 -11.46
N LYS A 166 45.00 7.21 -12.08
CA LYS A 166 45.17 7.66 -13.47
C LYS A 166 46.21 8.77 -13.64
N TYR A 167 46.27 9.69 -12.69
CA TYR A 167 47.13 10.87 -12.68
C TYR A 167 48.00 10.91 -11.41
N PRO A 168 48.96 9.98 -11.24
CA PRO A 168 49.75 9.87 -10.01
C PRO A 168 50.67 11.08 -9.76
N HIS A 169 50.90 11.90 -10.79
CA HIS A 169 51.74 13.10 -10.73
C HIS A 169 51.00 14.37 -10.28
N LEU A 170 49.67 14.35 -10.22
CA LEU A 170 48.88 15.50 -9.80
C LEU A 170 48.77 15.57 -8.28
N SER A 171 48.82 16.78 -7.74
CA SER A 171 48.55 17.02 -6.32
C SER A 171 47.09 16.72 -6.00
N GLN A 172 46.79 16.42 -4.73
CA GLN A 172 45.42 16.18 -4.28
C GLN A 172 44.47 17.35 -4.61
N GLN A 173 44.96 18.59 -4.54
CA GLN A 173 44.18 19.77 -4.89
C GLN A 173 43.80 19.80 -6.38
N GLN A 174 44.77 19.52 -7.27
CA GLN A 174 44.52 19.45 -8.71
C GLN A 174 43.55 18.31 -9.08
N LEU A 175 43.61 17.18 -8.37
CA LEU A 175 42.66 16.08 -8.56
C LEU A 175 41.22 16.48 -8.14
N VAL A 176 41.08 17.22 -7.04
CA VAL A 176 39.78 17.76 -6.60
C VAL A 176 39.23 18.76 -7.61
N GLU A 177 40.06 19.66 -8.13
CA GLU A 177 39.67 20.63 -9.16
C GLU A 177 39.17 19.90 -10.42
N LYS A 178 39.90 18.90 -10.90
CA LYS A 178 39.52 18.10 -12.09
C LYS A 178 38.20 17.36 -11.90
N SER A 179 38.01 16.73 -10.73
CA SER A 179 36.74 16.08 -10.40
C SER A 179 35.59 17.08 -10.29
N THR A 180 35.86 18.28 -9.74
CA THR A 180 34.85 19.33 -9.56
C THR A 180 34.40 19.84 -10.92
N GLU A 181 35.33 20.16 -11.82
CA GLU A 181 35.00 20.63 -13.18
C GLU A 181 34.12 19.63 -13.93
N SER A 182 34.48 18.35 -13.88
CA SER A 182 33.74 17.30 -14.59
C SER A 182 32.34 17.06 -14.00
N LEU A 183 32.21 17.08 -12.67
CA LEU A 183 30.90 16.99 -12.00
C LEU A 183 30.04 18.21 -12.30
N THR A 184 30.60 19.42 -12.25
CA THR A 184 29.89 20.66 -12.58
C THR A 184 29.30 20.59 -13.98
N GLN A 185 30.08 20.20 -15.00
CA GLN A 185 29.57 20.06 -16.38
C GLN A 185 28.37 19.09 -16.49
N ILE A 186 28.43 17.93 -15.82
CA ILE A 186 27.34 16.94 -15.84
C ILE A 186 26.11 17.47 -15.10
N PHE A 187 26.28 18.00 -13.89
CA PHE A 187 25.18 18.42 -13.04
C PHE A 187 24.52 19.72 -13.54
N ASP A 188 25.27 20.63 -14.15
CA ASP A 188 24.73 21.81 -14.83
C ASP A 188 23.86 21.39 -16.00
N THR A 189 24.29 20.40 -16.79
CA THR A 189 23.44 19.85 -17.86
C THR A 189 22.14 19.23 -17.31
N PHE A 190 22.20 18.52 -16.18
CA PHE A 190 20.98 18.00 -15.53
C PHE A 190 20.07 19.10 -14.98
N ASN A 191 20.64 20.19 -14.46
CA ASN A 191 19.89 21.34 -13.97
C ASN A 191 19.22 22.08 -15.14
N ASN A 192 19.95 22.34 -16.22
CA ASN A 192 19.41 22.98 -17.43
C ASN A 192 18.32 22.11 -18.08
N PHE A 193 18.53 20.79 -18.14
CA PHE A 193 17.49 19.84 -18.54
C PHE A 193 16.25 19.93 -17.63
N ALA A 194 16.43 20.03 -16.32
CA ALA A 194 15.32 20.16 -15.37
C ALA A 194 14.55 21.48 -15.58
N GLU A 195 15.24 22.59 -15.84
CA GLU A 195 14.64 23.88 -16.17
C GLU A 195 13.90 23.86 -17.50
N PHE A 196 14.49 23.29 -18.56
CA PHE A 196 13.83 23.08 -19.85
C PHE A 196 12.51 22.33 -19.69
N ARG A 197 12.51 21.22 -18.93
CA ARG A 197 11.31 20.41 -18.67
C ARG A 197 10.25 21.16 -17.86
N LYS A 198 10.67 22.13 -17.04
CA LYS A 198 9.77 22.96 -16.23
C LYS A 198 9.14 24.08 -17.06
N ASN A 199 9.93 24.76 -17.87
CA ASN A 199 9.52 25.98 -18.57
C ASN A 199 8.86 25.67 -19.92
N GLU A 200 9.50 24.85 -20.75
CA GLU A 200 9.02 24.52 -22.09
C GLU A 200 7.90 23.48 -22.04
N GLU A 201 8.14 22.36 -21.34
CA GLU A 201 7.16 21.28 -21.27
C GLU A 201 6.13 21.42 -20.13
N LYS A 202 6.27 22.44 -19.27
CA LYS A 202 5.34 22.75 -18.18
C LYS A 202 5.05 21.55 -17.26
N LEU A 203 6.08 20.73 -17.01
CA LEU A 203 5.97 19.54 -16.16
C LEU A 203 6.08 19.87 -14.67
N ARG A 204 5.54 18.96 -13.85
CA ARG A 204 5.61 19.08 -12.39
C ARG A 204 7.02 18.72 -11.90
N ASP A 205 7.53 19.47 -10.92
CA ASP A 205 8.85 19.26 -10.29
C ASP A 205 9.11 17.79 -9.91
N ARG A 206 8.10 17.08 -9.42
CA ARG A 206 8.24 15.66 -9.07
C ARG A 206 8.65 14.79 -10.26
N THR A 207 8.02 14.99 -11.42
CA THR A 207 8.32 14.22 -12.62
C THR A 207 9.75 14.51 -13.05
N ILE A 208 10.14 15.78 -13.01
CA ILE A 208 11.49 16.27 -13.32
C ILE A 208 12.52 15.63 -12.39
N ASN A 209 12.30 15.69 -11.07
CA ASN A 209 13.18 15.06 -10.07
C ASN A 209 13.28 13.54 -10.27
N THR A 210 12.17 12.89 -10.63
CA THR A 210 12.20 11.45 -10.96
C THR A 210 13.05 11.17 -12.19
N ASN A 211 12.97 12.01 -13.23
CA ASN A 211 13.81 11.90 -14.42
C ASN A 211 15.29 12.09 -14.05
N VAL A 212 15.64 13.15 -13.33
CA VAL A 212 17.02 13.43 -12.90
C VAL A 212 17.59 12.30 -12.04
N ASP A 213 16.85 11.79 -11.06
CA ASP A 213 17.29 10.67 -10.21
C ASP A 213 17.56 9.39 -11.01
N VAL A 214 16.74 9.14 -12.03
CA VAL A 214 16.91 7.99 -12.92
C VAL A 214 18.13 8.17 -13.80
N LEU A 215 18.36 9.36 -14.34
CA LEU A 215 19.55 9.69 -15.11
C LEU A 215 20.80 9.53 -14.24
N ARG A 216 20.85 10.09 -13.03
CA ARG A 216 21.99 9.94 -12.11
C ARG A 216 22.35 8.48 -11.82
N ARG A 217 21.36 7.60 -11.72
CA ARG A 217 21.59 6.15 -11.55
C ARG A 217 22.13 5.51 -12.82
N PHE A 218 21.55 5.84 -13.97
CA PHE A 218 22.01 5.32 -15.25
C PHE A 218 23.45 5.75 -15.54
N PHE A 219 23.77 7.03 -15.40
CA PHE A 219 25.12 7.57 -15.61
C PHE A 219 26.12 7.06 -14.56
N GLY A 220 25.70 6.94 -13.29
CA GLY A 220 26.53 6.31 -12.26
C GLY A 220 26.87 4.86 -12.59
N TRP A 221 25.90 4.09 -13.10
CA TRP A 221 26.16 2.73 -13.57
C TRP A 221 27.03 2.71 -14.82
N CYS A 222 26.81 3.61 -15.79
CA CYS A 222 27.64 3.68 -17.00
C CYS A 222 29.10 3.96 -16.68
N LYS A 223 29.39 4.81 -15.70
CA LYS A 223 30.76 5.07 -15.24
C LYS A 223 31.45 3.77 -14.81
N GLU A 224 30.81 2.99 -13.95
CA GLU A 224 31.35 1.73 -13.44
C GLU A 224 31.43 0.66 -14.53
N GLU A 225 30.38 0.48 -15.35
CA GLU A 225 30.31 -0.57 -16.37
C GLU A 225 31.29 -0.35 -17.53
N LEU A 226 31.60 0.90 -17.83
CA LEU A 226 32.54 1.29 -18.88
C LEU A 226 33.94 1.59 -18.33
N GLU A 227 34.16 1.36 -17.02
CA GLU A 227 35.41 1.62 -16.32
C GLU A 227 35.96 3.05 -16.55
N LEU A 228 35.05 4.02 -16.61
CA LEU A 228 35.38 5.43 -16.82
C LEU A 228 35.76 6.08 -15.50
N THR A 229 36.80 6.89 -15.55
CA THR A 229 37.08 7.87 -14.49
C THR A 229 36.09 9.05 -14.57
N ILE A 230 35.86 9.75 -13.46
CA ILE A 230 34.89 10.85 -13.44
C ILE A 230 35.18 11.95 -14.48
N ASP A 231 36.44 12.17 -14.83
CA ASP A 231 36.87 13.16 -15.83
C ASP A 231 36.72 12.68 -17.28
N GLU A 232 36.47 11.39 -17.48
CA GLU A 232 36.15 10.80 -18.78
C GLU A 232 34.65 10.67 -19.03
N LEU A 233 33.85 10.82 -17.97
CA LEU A 233 32.40 10.73 -18.04
C LEU A 233 31.86 12.04 -18.58
N SER A 234 31.18 11.98 -19.73
CA SER A 234 30.40 13.10 -20.24
C SER A 234 29.06 12.61 -20.76
N ILE A 235 28.05 13.50 -20.77
CA ILE A 235 26.71 13.14 -21.24
C ILE A 235 26.72 12.73 -22.71
N THR A 236 27.47 13.46 -23.55
CA THR A 236 27.59 13.22 -25.00
C THR A 236 28.40 11.98 -25.36
N LYS A 237 29.27 11.51 -24.45
CA LYS A 237 30.00 10.23 -24.62
C LYS A 237 29.09 9.02 -24.40
N ILE A 238 28.12 9.15 -23.49
CA ILE A 238 27.15 8.08 -23.22
C ILE A 238 25.98 8.16 -24.22
N ILE A 239 25.37 9.33 -24.39
CA ILE A 239 24.26 9.57 -25.32
C ILE A 239 24.84 10.22 -26.58
N PRO A 240 24.90 9.50 -27.72
CA PRO A 240 25.50 10.05 -28.92
C PRO A 240 24.61 11.17 -29.49
N VAL A 241 25.14 12.39 -29.46
CA VAL A 241 24.56 13.57 -30.13
C VAL A 241 25.33 13.78 -31.42
N ILE A 242 24.66 13.61 -32.55
CA ILE A 242 25.19 13.74 -33.90
C ILE A 242 24.15 14.50 -34.69
N ASP A 243 24.54 15.66 -35.20
CA ASP A 243 23.74 16.45 -36.13
C ASP A 243 23.35 15.58 -37.34
N PRO A 244 22.04 15.36 -37.59
CA PRO A 244 21.59 14.53 -38.69
C PRO A 244 21.73 15.24 -40.05
N TYR A 245 22.03 16.54 -40.07
CA TYR A 245 22.05 17.37 -41.27
C TYR A 245 23.46 17.64 -41.77
N ILE A 246 23.58 17.89 -43.07
CA ILE A 246 24.81 18.32 -43.71
C ILE A 246 24.60 19.77 -44.15
N ASN A 247 25.19 20.71 -43.43
CA ASN A 247 25.19 22.12 -43.85
C ASN A 247 26.04 22.29 -45.10
N ASN A 248 25.39 22.52 -46.25
CA ASN A 248 26.04 22.83 -47.52
C ASN A 248 25.68 24.26 -47.94
N TYR A 249 26.29 25.26 -47.30
CA TYR A 249 26.32 26.61 -47.86
C TYR A 249 27.55 26.71 -48.78
N GLN A 250 27.36 26.45 -50.07
CA GLN A 250 28.25 26.90 -51.14
C GLN A 250 27.41 27.48 -52.28
N ASP A 251 27.93 28.53 -52.92
CA ASP A 251 27.29 29.28 -54.00
C ASP A 251 26.82 28.33 -55.14
N GLU A 252 25.65 28.64 -55.70
CA GLU A 252 24.87 27.79 -56.63
C GLU A 252 25.57 27.40 -57.96
N ASP A 253 26.82 27.84 -58.18
CA ASP A 253 27.48 27.83 -59.49
C ASP A 253 28.48 26.65 -59.71
N GLU A 254 28.72 25.76 -58.75
CA GLU A 254 29.60 24.57 -58.91
C GLU A 254 28.91 23.22 -58.59
N PHE A 255 27.77 22.95 -59.21
CA PHE A 255 27.19 21.60 -59.23
C PHE A 255 27.78 20.75 -60.36
N ASP A 256 28.91 20.06 -60.10
CA ASP A 256 29.42 18.99 -60.98
C ASP A 256 29.04 17.57 -60.46
N ASP A 257 29.19 16.54 -61.30
CA ASP A 257 28.92 15.14 -60.93
C ASP A 257 29.80 14.61 -59.77
N ASN A 258 30.97 15.21 -59.57
CA ASN A 258 31.90 14.88 -58.50
C ASN A 258 31.39 15.43 -57.14
N PHE A 259 30.77 16.61 -57.14
CA PHE A 259 30.10 17.19 -55.96
C PHE A 259 28.94 16.32 -55.48
N MET A 260 28.05 15.89 -56.39
CA MET A 260 26.94 15.00 -56.02
C MET A 260 27.42 13.65 -55.46
N THR A 261 28.51 13.13 -56.02
CA THR A 261 29.15 11.91 -55.53
C THR A 261 29.78 12.09 -54.14
N GLU A 262 30.45 13.22 -53.89
CA GLU A 262 31.02 13.56 -52.58
C GLU A 262 29.94 13.82 -51.52
N LEU A 263 28.84 14.49 -51.90
CA LEU A 263 27.70 14.70 -51.01
C LEU A 263 27.06 13.37 -50.60
N ALA A 264 26.79 12.49 -51.57
CA ALA A 264 26.26 11.16 -51.30
C ALA A 264 27.19 10.32 -50.38
N LYS A 265 28.52 10.44 -50.56
CA LYS A 265 29.50 9.81 -49.65
C LYS A 265 29.41 10.38 -48.23
N LYS A 266 29.35 11.71 -48.07
CA LYS A 266 29.22 12.37 -46.76
C LYS A 266 27.93 11.95 -46.06
N GLU A 267 26.81 11.94 -46.77
CA GLU A 267 25.53 11.43 -46.26
C GLU A 267 25.62 9.98 -45.81
N TRP A 268 26.21 9.12 -46.64
CA TRP A 268 26.34 7.70 -46.33
C TRP A 268 27.21 7.48 -45.08
N LEU A 269 28.32 8.20 -44.95
CA LEU A 269 29.19 8.17 -43.78
C LEU A 269 28.46 8.66 -42.52
N LEU A 270 27.71 9.76 -42.62
CA LEU A 270 26.91 10.31 -41.52
C LEU A 270 25.84 9.32 -41.06
N LYS A 271 25.02 8.82 -42.00
CA LYS A 271 23.98 7.80 -41.73
C LYS A 271 24.59 6.54 -41.09
N SER A 272 25.76 6.09 -41.57
CA SER A 272 26.47 4.94 -41.03
C SER A 272 26.99 5.19 -39.61
N LYS A 273 27.53 6.38 -39.33
CA LYS A 273 27.99 6.81 -38.00
C LYS A 273 26.81 6.86 -37.01
N ILE A 274 25.68 7.47 -37.40
CA ILE A 274 24.45 7.51 -36.62
C ILE A 274 23.95 6.11 -36.30
N ASN A 275 23.93 5.21 -37.29
CA ASN A 275 23.51 3.82 -37.12
C ASN A 275 24.39 3.07 -36.12
N ARG A 276 25.71 3.18 -36.26
CA ARG A 276 26.68 2.50 -35.40
C ARG A 276 26.55 2.97 -33.95
N ASN A 277 26.47 4.28 -33.73
CA ASN A 277 26.38 4.86 -32.39
C ASN A 277 25.02 4.57 -31.74
N THR A 278 23.93 4.65 -32.49
CA THR A 278 22.59 4.26 -32.00
C THR A 278 22.57 2.79 -31.59
N LYS A 279 23.15 1.89 -32.40
CA LYS A 279 23.21 0.45 -32.07
C LYS A 279 24.06 0.19 -30.84
N SER A 280 25.17 0.90 -30.69
CA SER A 280 26.05 0.83 -29.51
C SER A 280 25.29 1.25 -28.24
N PHE A 281 24.59 2.38 -28.27
CA PHE A 281 23.81 2.87 -27.13
C PHE A 281 22.70 1.90 -26.71
N ILE A 282 21.95 1.35 -27.66
CA ILE A 282 20.89 0.39 -27.34
C ILE A 282 21.46 -0.90 -26.75
N LYS A 283 22.67 -1.32 -27.18
CA LYS A 283 23.37 -2.45 -26.57
C LYS A 283 23.77 -2.15 -25.12
N LEU A 284 24.25 -0.93 -24.84
CA LEU A 284 24.55 -0.47 -23.48
C LEU A 284 23.29 -0.46 -22.60
N LEU A 285 22.18 0.08 -23.12
CA LEU A 285 20.89 0.09 -22.42
C LEU A 285 20.35 -1.32 -22.13
N ASN A 286 20.47 -2.25 -23.09
CA ASN A 286 20.14 -3.66 -22.87
C ASN A 286 20.96 -4.26 -21.73
N ARG A 287 22.27 -3.97 -21.68
CA ARG A 287 23.15 -4.43 -20.61
C ARG A 287 22.69 -3.88 -19.27
N TYR A 288 22.39 -2.58 -19.17
CA TYR A 288 21.83 -1.97 -17.97
C TYR A 288 20.55 -2.67 -17.48
N PHE A 289 19.64 -2.99 -18.41
CA PHE A 289 18.40 -3.67 -18.07
C PHE A 289 18.55 -5.13 -17.66
N ASN A 290 19.58 -5.81 -18.16
CA ASN A 290 19.85 -7.21 -17.89
C ASN A 290 20.77 -7.43 -16.69
N THR A 291 21.60 -6.44 -16.33
CA THR A 291 22.51 -6.54 -15.18
C THR A 291 21.96 -5.77 -13.99
N TYR A 292 21.92 -4.44 -14.07
CA TYR A 292 21.56 -3.57 -12.94
C TYR A 292 20.06 -3.56 -12.64
N MET A 293 19.21 -3.70 -13.68
CA MET A 293 17.75 -3.66 -13.54
C MET A 293 17.06 -5.00 -13.79
N ALA A 294 17.78 -6.12 -13.73
CA ALA A 294 17.29 -7.46 -14.05
C ALA A 294 15.99 -7.80 -13.29
N GLU A 295 16.01 -7.61 -11.97
CA GLU A 295 14.91 -7.93 -11.07
C GLU A 295 13.84 -6.83 -10.94
N THR A 296 13.94 -5.77 -11.73
CA THR A 296 13.00 -4.64 -11.63
C THR A 296 11.78 -4.82 -12.52
N SER A 297 10.63 -4.31 -12.07
CA SER A 297 9.39 -4.29 -12.85
C SER A 297 9.60 -3.59 -14.20
N THR A 298 8.92 -4.08 -15.24
CA THR A 298 8.96 -3.48 -16.59
C THR A 298 8.58 -2.00 -16.59
N GLY A 299 7.61 -1.59 -15.76
CA GLY A 299 7.27 -0.17 -15.58
C GLY A 299 8.43 0.71 -15.10
N ALA A 300 9.36 0.17 -14.30
CA ALA A 300 10.57 0.90 -13.89
C ALA A 300 11.55 1.07 -15.06
N LYS A 301 11.67 0.06 -15.93
CA LYS A 301 12.46 0.12 -17.17
C LYS A 301 11.88 1.13 -18.15
N VAL A 302 10.55 1.20 -18.26
CA VAL A 302 9.83 2.22 -19.07
C VAL A 302 10.14 3.65 -18.59
N ILE A 303 10.21 3.88 -17.27
CA ILE A 303 10.60 5.20 -16.72
C ILE A 303 12.03 5.59 -17.15
N VAL A 304 12.96 4.63 -17.19
CA VAL A 304 14.33 4.86 -17.70
C VAL A 304 14.28 5.29 -19.16
N CYS A 305 13.59 4.54 -20.02
CA CYS A 305 13.43 4.90 -21.43
C CYS A 305 12.82 6.30 -21.60
N ASN A 306 11.78 6.64 -20.84
CA ASN A 306 11.16 7.97 -20.89
C ASN A 306 12.13 9.08 -20.46
N SER A 307 12.94 8.84 -19.44
CA SER A 307 13.95 9.81 -18.95
C SER A 307 15.06 10.01 -19.97
N LEU A 308 15.52 8.92 -20.62
CA LEU A 308 16.52 8.98 -21.69
C LEU A 308 16.00 9.66 -22.95
N ILE A 309 14.75 9.39 -23.35
CA ILE A 309 14.09 10.08 -24.48
C ILE A 309 14.03 11.58 -24.20
N ALA A 310 13.57 11.96 -23.00
CA ALA A 310 13.47 13.37 -22.62
C ALA A 310 14.83 14.07 -22.61
N LEU A 311 15.86 13.44 -22.04
CA LEU A 311 17.21 14.00 -22.06
C LEU A 311 17.76 14.09 -23.49
N THR A 312 17.51 13.08 -24.33
CA THR A 312 17.95 13.11 -25.73
C THR A 312 17.29 14.25 -26.49
N LYS A 313 15.98 14.49 -26.30
CA LYS A 313 15.30 15.64 -26.91
C LYS A 313 15.94 16.96 -26.52
N TYR A 314 16.21 17.15 -25.22
CA TYR A 314 16.90 18.34 -24.74
C TYR A 314 18.29 18.52 -25.37
N LEU A 315 19.07 17.43 -25.51
CA LEU A 315 20.39 17.49 -26.14
C LEU A 315 20.36 17.81 -27.65
N TYR A 316 19.22 17.59 -28.30
CA TYR A 316 19.00 17.87 -29.71
C TYR A 316 18.19 19.15 -29.95
N TYR A 317 17.72 19.81 -28.90
CA TYR A 317 16.78 20.93 -28.97
C TYR A 317 17.29 22.07 -29.87
N ASP A 318 18.56 22.43 -29.74
CA ASP A 318 19.19 23.50 -30.53
C ASP A 318 19.74 23.03 -31.90
N ILE A 319 19.59 21.73 -32.22
CA ILE A 319 20.14 21.11 -33.46
C ILE A 319 19.02 20.82 -34.46
N THR A 320 17.82 20.48 -33.99
CA THR A 320 16.69 20.11 -34.84
C THR A 320 15.93 21.34 -35.31
N ASP A 321 15.56 21.37 -36.59
CA ASP A 321 14.61 22.32 -37.14
C ASP A 321 13.18 21.74 -37.03
N GLU A 322 12.23 22.51 -36.48
CA GLU A 322 10.82 22.09 -36.38
C GLU A 322 10.20 21.86 -37.77
N ASP A 323 10.71 22.53 -38.80
CA ASP A 323 10.25 22.40 -40.19
C ASP A 323 10.71 21.08 -40.84
N GLU A 324 11.74 20.41 -40.32
CA GLU A 324 12.29 19.17 -40.88
C GLU A 324 11.68 17.88 -40.28
N GLY A 325 11.01 17.95 -39.13
CA GLY A 325 10.34 16.77 -38.56
C GLY A 325 9.57 16.97 -37.26
N ASP A 326 8.28 16.58 -37.26
CA ASP A 326 7.41 16.58 -36.08
C ASP A 326 7.93 15.68 -34.95
N ASP A 327 8.08 16.22 -33.73
CA ASP A 327 8.40 15.48 -32.49
C ASP A 327 9.68 14.62 -32.56
N TYR A 328 10.74 15.15 -33.17
CA TYR A 328 12.07 14.54 -33.26
C TYR A 328 12.06 13.19 -34.01
N GLN A 329 11.24 13.08 -35.05
CA GLN A 329 11.12 11.88 -35.89
C GLN A 329 12.32 11.66 -36.82
N ASP A 330 13.07 12.70 -37.11
CA ASP A 330 14.38 12.72 -37.77
C ASP A 330 15.48 12.06 -36.90
N ILE A 331 15.38 12.19 -35.58
CA ILE A 331 16.38 11.66 -34.64
C ILE A 331 16.24 10.14 -34.45
N LYS A 332 17.11 9.38 -35.12
CA LYS A 332 17.13 7.91 -35.12
C LYS A 332 17.23 7.28 -33.72
N LEU A 333 17.99 7.89 -32.81
CA LEU A 333 18.14 7.40 -31.44
C LEU A 333 16.82 7.47 -30.66
N ILE A 334 16.10 8.59 -30.78
CA ILE A 334 14.79 8.81 -30.15
C ILE A 334 13.78 7.78 -30.68
N ASN A 335 13.73 7.56 -32.00
CA ASN A 335 12.86 6.55 -32.59
C ASN A 335 13.16 5.15 -32.08
N ARG A 336 14.44 4.79 -31.94
CA ARG A 336 14.83 3.47 -31.43
C ARG A 336 14.48 3.31 -29.96
N LEU A 337 14.63 4.35 -29.14
CA LEU A 337 14.19 4.37 -27.75
C LEU A 337 12.66 4.30 -27.62
N LYS A 338 11.91 5.04 -28.44
CA LYS A 338 10.44 4.97 -28.53
C LYS A 338 9.98 3.55 -28.89
N ALA A 339 10.63 2.90 -29.86
CA ALA A 339 10.35 1.51 -30.23
C ALA A 339 10.68 0.53 -29.09
N TYR A 340 11.84 0.72 -28.44
CA TYR A 340 12.25 -0.12 -27.31
C TYR A 340 11.27 0.01 -26.13
N ARG A 341 10.84 1.22 -25.80
CA ARG A 341 9.79 1.50 -24.80
C ARG A 341 8.49 0.77 -25.13
N ARG A 342 8.02 0.87 -26.39
CA ARG A 342 6.79 0.20 -26.83
C ARG A 342 6.86 -1.32 -26.67
N ASN A 343 8.01 -1.93 -26.94
CA ASN A 343 8.19 -3.37 -26.74
C ASN A 343 8.12 -3.74 -25.26
N LEU A 344 8.79 -2.98 -24.38
CA LEU A 344 8.66 -3.16 -22.93
C LEU A 344 7.21 -3.01 -22.46
N GLU A 345 6.46 -2.03 -23.00
CA GLU A 345 5.05 -1.84 -22.65
C GLU A 345 4.18 -3.02 -23.11
N LYS A 346 4.46 -3.62 -24.28
CA LYS A 346 3.78 -4.83 -24.73
C LYS A 346 4.05 -6.02 -23.82
N ASP A 347 5.32 -6.28 -23.50
CA ASP A 347 5.70 -7.36 -22.57
C ASP A 347 5.05 -7.15 -21.18
N ASN A 348 4.92 -5.90 -20.74
CA ASN A 348 4.22 -5.57 -19.50
C ASN A 348 2.70 -5.75 -19.62
N CYS A 349 2.08 -5.39 -20.74
CA CYS A 349 0.66 -5.65 -20.96
C CYS A 349 0.38 -7.16 -20.98
N ASP A 350 1.20 -7.97 -21.65
CA ASP A 350 1.03 -9.43 -21.70
C ASP A 350 1.26 -10.10 -20.33
N GLU A 351 2.16 -9.58 -19.49
CA GLU A 351 2.29 -10.04 -18.09
C GLU A 351 1.05 -9.71 -17.24
N ASP A 352 0.36 -8.62 -17.55
CA ASP A 352 -0.68 -8.03 -16.72
C ASP A 352 -2.08 -8.34 -17.27
N ASP A 353 -2.22 -8.69 -18.55
CA ASP A 353 -3.43 -9.12 -19.24
C ASP A 353 -3.62 -10.62 -19.05
N GLY A 354 -4.66 -10.99 -18.30
CA GLY A 354 -4.96 -12.38 -17.93
C GLY A 354 -4.70 -12.72 -16.46
N ILE A 355 -4.03 -11.84 -15.69
CA ILE A 355 -4.03 -11.95 -14.23
C ILE A 355 -5.36 -11.42 -13.72
N VAL A 356 -6.30 -12.35 -13.47
CA VAL A 356 -7.53 -12.06 -12.72
C VAL A 356 -7.12 -11.30 -11.44
N PRO A 357 -7.67 -10.09 -11.19
CA PRO A 357 -7.39 -9.37 -9.97
C PRO A 357 -7.55 -10.30 -8.76
N PRO A 358 -6.66 -10.25 -7.75
CA PRO A 358 -6.70 -11.18 -6.62
C PRO A 358 -7.98 -11.05 -5.78
N PHE A 359 -8.77 -10.02 -6.04
CA PHE A 359 -10.04 -9.74 -5.41
C PHE A 359 -11.10 -9.44 -6.48
N ASN A 360 -12.32 -9.88 -6.26
CA ASN A 360 -13.50 -9.34 -6.95
C ASN A 360 -14.12 -8.18 -6.13
N ARG A 361 -15.21 -7.61 -6.64
CA ARG A 361 -15.86 -6.46 -5.99
C ARG A 361 -16.45 -6.85 -4.63
N GLU A 362 -17.11 -8.00 -4.56
CA GLU A 362 -17.77 -8.54 -3.37
C GLU A 362 -16.75 -8.73 -2.22
N GLU A 363 -15.57 -9.28 -2.51
CA GLU A 363 -14.49 -9.47 -1.55
C GLU A 363 -13.95 -8.13 -1.03
N THR A 364 -13.86 -7.10 -1.88
CA THR A 364 -13.48 -5.74 -1.41
C THR A 364 -14.55 -5.11 -0.51
N ILE A 365 -15.84 -5.37 -0.79
CA ILE A 365 -16.97 -4.95 0.05
C ILE A 365 -16.91 -5.64 1.41
N GLN A 366 -16.62 -6.95 1.45
CA GLN A 366 -16.45 -7.68 2.71
C GLN A 366 -15.35 -7.08 3.59
N VAL A 367 -14.24 -6.62 3.00
CA VAL A 367 -13.18 -5.91 3.74
C VAL A 367 -13.71 -4.61 4.33
N ALA A 368 -14.46 -3.81 3.57
CA ALA A 368 -15.06 -2.56 4.05
C ALA A 368 -16.07 -2.81 5.18
N MET A 369 -16.95 -3.81 5.02
CA MET A 369 -17.93 -4.19 6.04
C MET A 369 -17.26 -4.74 7.31
N ARG A 370 -16.15 -5.47 7.18
CA ARG A 370 -15.35 -5.88 8.35
C ARG A 370 -14.81 -4.66 9.10
N LEU A 371 -14.33 -3.64 8.40
CA LEU A 371 -13.85 -2.42 9.03
C LEU A 371 -14.98 -1.63 9.71
N LYS A 372 -16.20 -1.62 9.13
CA LYS A 372 -17.41 -1.09 9.78
C LYS A 372 -17.66 -1.80 11.11
N LYS A 373 -17.75 -3.14 11.10
CA LYS A 373 -17.93 -3.94 12.32
C LYS A 373 -16.84 -3.62 13.37
N LEU A 374 -15.58 -3.41 12.96
CA LEU A 374 -14.51 -3.00 13.86
C LEU A 374 -14.64 -1.57 14.40
N ALA A 375 -15.21 -0.64 13.63
CA ALA A 375 -15.48 0.73 14.06
C ALA A 375 -16.65 0.81 15.06
N ASP A 376 -17.62 -0.10 14.94
CA ASP A 376 -18.76 -0.24 15.86
C ASP A 376 -18.38 -0.91 17.19
N GLN A 377 -17.27 -1.65 17.21
CA GLN A 377 -16.82 -2.34 18.41
C GLN A 377 -16.46 -1.38 19.55
N ASN A 378 -17.02 -1.67 20.73
CA ASN A 378 -16.73 -0.95 21.97
C ASN A 378 -15.73 -1.69 22.89
N TYR A 379 -15.33 -2.91 22.55
CA TYR A 379 -14.49 -3.77 23.38
C TYR A 379 -13.38 -4.45 22.58
N GLU A 380 -12.19 -4.59 23.17
CA GLU A 380 -11.07 -5.34 22.60
C GLU A 380 -11.27 -6.85 22.77
N TYR A 381 -11.26 -7.58 21.66
CA TYR A 381 -11.29 -9.04 21.68
C TYR A 381 -9.86 -9.60 21.63
N ASN A 382 -9.38 -10.12 22.77
CA ASN A 382 -8.14 -10.90 22.82
C ASN A 382 -8.41 -12.34 22.36
N SER A 383 -7.68 -12.81 21.36
CA SER A 383 -7.88 -14.09 20.67
C SER A 383 -7.53 -15.35 21.49
N GLY A 384 -7.60 -15.29 22.83
CA GLY A 384 -7.11 -16.35 23.72
C GLY A 384 -8.14 -16.98 24.66
N TYR A 385 -9.35 -16.42 24.81
CA TYR A 385 -10.32 -16.91 25.80
C TYR A 385 -11.75 -16.84 25.26
N LYS A 386 -12.51 -17.95 25.40
CA LYS A 386 -13.88 -18.12 24.88
C LYS A 386 -14.92 -17.18 25.52
N TYR A 387 -14.62 -16.63 26.70
CA TYR A 387 -15.47 -15.65 27.40
C TYR A 387 -14.64 -14.47 27.87
N ASN A 388 -14.28 -13.56 26.96
CA ASN A 388 -13.66 -12.30 27.35
C ASN A 388 -14.75 -11.26 27.62
N ARG A 389 -14.86 -10.80 28.86
CA ARG A 389 -15.31 -9.41 29.11
C ARG A 389 -14.22 -8.51 28.55
N GLY A 390 -14.28 -8.20 27.26
CA GLY A 390 -13.28 -7.39 26.59
C GLY A 390 -13.06 -6.08 27.33
N ASN A 391 -11.82 -5.62 27.43
CA ASN A 391 -11.57 -4.27 27.94
C ASN A 391 -12.24 -3.27 26.99
N LYS A 392 -12.79 -2.18 27.53
CA LYS A 392 -13.35 -1.11 26.71
C LYS A 392 -12.27 -0.63 25.74
N LEU A 393 -12.60 -0.60 24.45
CA LEU A 393 -11.69 -0.19 23.39
C LEU A 393 -11.30 1.28 23.65
N GLY A 394 -9.99 1.55 23.68
CA GLY A 394 -9.49 2.91 23.84
C GLY A 394 -9.95 3.81 22.69
N LYS A 395 -10.23 5.09 22.98
CA LYS A 395 -10.72 6.06 21.99
C LYS A 395 -9.79 6.18 20.76
N PHE A 396 -8.47 6.09 20.99
CA PHE A 396 -7.45 6.02 19.94
C PHE A 396 -7.61 4.81 18.99
N ALA A 397 -7.87 3.61 19.53
CA ALA A 397 -8.06 2.41 18.72
C ALA A 397 -9.36 2.48 17.92
N LYS A 398 -10.43 3.02 18.51
CA LYS A 398 -11.68 3.30 17.81
C LYS A 398 -11.49 4.32 16.69
N ALA A 399 -10.73 5.39 16.92
CA ALA A 399 -10.36 6.36 15.89
C ALA A 399 -9.58 5.72 14.73
N LEU A 400 -8.66 4.80 15.00
CA LEU A 400 -7.95 4.04 13.97
C LEU A 400 -8.89 3.18 13.11
N HIS A 401 -9.84 2.48 13.74
CA HIS A 401 -10.82 1.67 13.02
C HIS A 401 -11.74 2.53 12.18
N LEU A 402 -12.23 3.64 12.74
CA LEU A 402 -13.10 4.60 12.06
C LEU A 402 -12.41 5.21 10.84
N GLN A 403 -11.17 5.69 10.97
CA GLN A 403 -10.40 6.19 9.82
C GLN A 403 -10.18 5.09 8.77
N SER A 404 -9.86 3.86 9.19
CA SER A 404 -9.66 2.74 8.26
C SER A 404 -10.94 2.43 7.49
N PHE A 405 -12.08 2.40 8.17
CA PHE A 405 -13.40 2.20 7.56
C PHE A 405 -13.72 3.30 6.55
N LEU A 406 -13.58 4.58 6.93
CA LEU A 406 -13.90 5.70 6.04
C LEU A 406 -13.00 5.73 4.80
N VAL A 407 -11.69 5.54 4.96
CA VAL A 407 -10.74 5.53 3.83
C VAL A 407 -11.05 4.40 2.85
N ILE A 408 -11.32 3.19 3.35
CA ILE A 408 -11.64 2.05 2.48
C ILE A 408 -13.07 2.18 1.92
N GLY A 409 -14.03 2.64 2.72
CA GLY A 409 -15.41 2.87 2.31
C GLY A 409 -15.52 3.84 1.14
N LEU A 410 -14.80 4.97 1.20
CA LEU A 410 -14.72 5.93 0.08
C LEU A 410 -14.11 5.33 -1.20
N MET A 411 -13.25 4.31 -1.09
CA MET A 411 -12.64 3.65 -2.25
C MET A 411 -13.45 2.47 -2.79
N VAL A 412 -14.28 1.84 -1.95
CA VAL A 412 -14.98 0.58 -2.27
C VAL A 412 -16.45 0.81 -2.57
N PHE A 413 -17.11 1.71 -1.86
CA PHE A 413 -18.53 1.95 -2.05
C PHE A 413 -18.81 3.02 -3.12
N MET A 414 -17.92 4.00 -3.25
CA MET A 414 -17.96 5.03 -4.29
C MET A 414 -17.05 4.63 -5.46
N PRO A 415 -17.20 5.25 -6.66
CA PRO A 415 -16.24 5.10 -7.74
C PRO A 415 -14.83 5.42 -7.25
N THR A 416 -13.93 4.44 -7.39
CA THR A 416 -12.59 4.55 -6.80
C THR A 416 -11.78 5.64 -7.48
N ASP A 417 -11.64 6.78 -6.82
CA ASP A 417 -10.84 7.87 -7.33
C ASP A 417 -9.34 7.65 -7.08
N ARG A 418 -8.48 8.55 -7.55
CA ARG A 418 -7.05 8.49 -7.34
C ARG A 418 -6.76 8.62 -5.85
N SER A 419 -5.81 7.81 -5.38
CA SER A 419 -5.27 7.92 -4.01
C SER A 419 -4.90 9.35 -3.59
N ARG A 420 -4.56 10.22 -4.55
CA ARG A 420 -4.27 11.64 -4.31
C ARG A 420 -5.47 12.38 -3.72
N THR A 421 -6.67 12.18 -4.26
CA THR A 421 -7.89 12.87 -3.84
C THR A 421 -8.11 12.67 -2.36
N TYR A 422 -8.26 11.41 -1.93
CA TYR A 422 -8.45 11.05 -0.52
C TYR A 422 -7.31 11.49 0.39
N ARG A 423 -6.07 11.48 -0.11
CA ARG A 423 -4.88 11.89 0.63
C ARG A 423 -4.83 13.38 0.92
N GLU A 424 -5.36 14.20 0.01
CA GLU A 424 -5.34 15.66 0.05
C GLU A 424 -6.68 16.25 0.50
N LEU A 425 -7.67 15.41 0.86
CA LEU A 425 -8.96 15.87 1.36
C LEU A 425 -8.78 16.76 2.60
N THR A 426 -9.39 17.93 2.54
CA THR A 426 -9.38 18.97 3.57
C THR A 426 -10.83 19.36 3.85
N PHE A 427 -11.23 19.34 5.13
CA PHE A 427 -12.60 19.65 5.52
C PHE A 427 -12.85 21.17 5.41
N GLY A 428 -13.98 21.55 4.81
CA GLY A 428 -14.32 22.96 4.55
C GLY A 428 -13.74 23.52 3.24
N GLU A 429 -12.77 22.83 2.62
CA GLU A 429 -12.22 23.22 1.32
C GLU A 429 -12.62 22.21 0.24
N THR A 430 -12.06 20.99 0.28
CA THR A 430 -12.30 19.97 -0.75
C THR A 430 -13.32 18.91 -0.32
N LEU A 431 -13.57 18.78 1.00
CA LEU A 431 -14.69 18.03 1.54
C LEU A 431 -15.63 19.04 2.21
N VAL A 432 -16.77 19.29 1.58
CA VAL A 432 -17.75 20.29 2.02
C VAL A 432 -19.07 19.63 2.37
N TYR A 433 -19.85 20.27 3.26
CA TYR A 433 -21.16 19.79 3.70
C TYR A 433 -22.20 20.88 3.48
N GLY A 434 -23.24 20.58 2.72
CA GLY A 434 -24.24 21.58 2.31
C GLY A 434 -25.13 21.09 1.17
N ILE A 435 -25.69 22.01 0.39
CA ILE A 435 -26.56 21.72 -0.76
C ILE A 435 -25.89 22.26 -2.02
N TYR A 436 -25.68 21.37 -3.00
CA TYR A 436 -25.23 21.75 -4.34
C TYR A 436 -26.41 21.73 -5.31
N ASN A 437 -26.62 22.81 -6.06
CA ASN A 437 -27.61 22.88 -7.12
C ASN A 437 -26.92 22.71 -8.49
N PRO A 438 -27.08 21.55 -9.17
CA PRO A 438 -26.42 21.27 -10.45
C PRO A 438 -26.85 22.18 -11.60
N GLU A 439 -28.07 22.74 -11.56
CA GLU A 439 -28.60 23.59 -12.62
C GLU A 439 -27.98 24.99 -12.59
N THR A 440 -27.73 25.50 -11.37
CA THR A 440 -27.15 26.85 -11.18
C THR A 440 -25.66 26.83 -10.91
N GLY A 441 -25.09 25.66 -10.58
CA GLY A 441 -23.69 25.50 -10.16
C GLY A 441 -23.39 26.06 -8.77
N ASN A 442 -24.41 26.50 -8.02
CA ASN A 442 -24.22 27.12 -6.72
C ASN A 442 -24.18 26.08 -5.59
N PHE A 443 -23.24 26.28 -4.67
CA PHE A 443 -23.15 25.53 -3.43
C PHE A 443 -23.47 26.43 -2.24
N THR A 444 -24.40 25.99 -1.40
CA THR A 444 -24.73 26.65 -0.13
C THR A 444 -24.25 25.78 1.02
N SER A 445 -23.33 26.31 1.82
CA SER A 445 -22.73 25.58 2.95
C SER A 445 -23.73 25.42 4.09
N TYR A 446 -23.60 24.34 4.88
CA TYR A 446 -24.58 23.96 5.91
C TYR A 446 -24.84 25.06 6.96
N ASP A 447 -23.83 25.87 7.26
CA ASP A 447 -23.86 26.99 8.21
C ASP A 447 -24.65 28.19 7.69
N GLN A 448 -24.93 28.23 6.38
CA GLN A 448 -25.71 29.28 5.72
C GLN A 448 -27.15 28.83 5.43
N LEU A 449 -27.49 27.55 5.68
CA LEU A 449 -28.81 26.99 5.41
C LEU A 449 -29.81 27.34 6.51
N ALA A 450 -31.06 27.56 6.11
CA ALA A 450 -32.17 27.59 7.05
C ALA A 450 -32.31 26.22 7.73
N LYS A 451 -32.76 26.20 9.01
CA LYS A 451 -32.87 24.96 9.81
C LYS A 451 -33.62 23.83 9.11
N GLU A 452 -34.64 24.18 8.32
CA GLU A 452 -35.50 23.24 7.58
C GLU A 452 -34.77 22.57 6.40
N GLU A 453 -33.72 23.22 5.89
CA GLU A 453 -32.94 22.73 4.76
C GLU A 453 -31.71 21.94 5.18
N VAL A 454 -31.25 22.10 6.43
CA VAL A 454 -30.09 21.38 6.97
C VAL A 454 -30.23 19.87 6.79
N ALA A 455 -31.44 19.32 6.95
CA ALA A 455 -31.72 17.89 6.77
C ALA A 455 -31.45 17.37 5.34
N LYS A 456 -31.43 18.26 4.34
CA LYS A 456 -31.12 17.93 2.94
C LYS A 456 -29.62 17.99 2.63
N SER A 457 -28.80 18.43 3.59
CA SER A 457 -27.36 18.62 3.38
C SER A 457 -26.65 17.30 3.13
N LYS A 458 -25.74 17.33 2.16
CA LYS A 458 -24.92 16.20 1.75
C LYS A 458 -23.45 16.57 1.76
N TYR A 459 -22.61 15.55 1.84
CA TYR A 459 -21.18 15.71 1.68
C TYR A 459 -20.80 15.70 0.21
N TYR A 460 -19.94 16.63 -0.19
CA TYR A 460 -19.41 16.73 -1.54
C TYR A 460 -17.88 16.75 -1.52
N ILE A 461 -17.28 16.08 -2.51
CA ILE A 461 -15.89 16.29 -2.90
C ILE A 461 -15.88 17.40 -3.96
N HIS A 462 -15.21 18.49 -3.64
CA HIS A 462 -15.07 19.67 -4.50
C HIS A 462 -13.60 19.83 -4.88
N LEU A 463 -13.31 19.87 -6.20
CA LEU A 463 -11.95 19.97 -6.72
C LEU A 463 -11.86 21.03 -7.82
N LEU A 464 -10.95 21.98 -7.63
CA LEU A 464 -10.62 23.00 -8.62
C LEU A 464 -9.78 22.41 -9.77
N PRO A 465 -9.77 23.04 -10.96
CA PRO A 465 -9.10 22.52 -12.16
C PRO A 465 -7.64 22.07 -11.98
N HIS A 466 -6.88 22.76 -11.12
CA HIS A 466 -5.47 22.48 -10.86
C HIS A 466 -5.23 21.35 -9.84
N GLN A 467 -6.27 20.94 -9.11
CA GLN A 467 -6.17 19.95 -8.03
C GLN A 467 -6.21 18.50 -8.55
N TYR A 468 -6.83 18.26 -9.72
CA TYR A 468 -6.96 16.93 -10.33
C TYR A 468 -6.40 16.86 -11.77
N LYS A 469 -6.26 15.64 -12.32
CA LYS A 469 -5.48 15.42 -13.57
C LYS A 469 -6.17 16.00 -14.81
N THR A 470 -7.49 15.93 -14.85
CA THR A 470 -8.30 16.28 -16.03
C THR A 470 -9.03 17.60 -15.88
N GLY A 471 -8.69 18.40 -14.85
CA GLY A 471 -9.36 19.68 -14.60
C GLY A 471 -9.09 20.75 -15.66
N LYS A 472 -7.98 20.66 -16.40
CA LYS A 472 -7.79 21.50 -17.60
C LYS A 472 -8.86 21.24 -18.68
N THR A 473 -9.37 20.02 -18.77
CA THR A 473 -10.36 19.61 -19.78
C THR A 473 -11.78 19.81 -19.27
N TYR A 474 -12.03 19.47 -18.01
CA TYR A 474 -13.37 19.38 -17.44
C TYR A 474 -13.71 20.50 -16.45
N GLY A 475 -12.79 21.42 -16.17
CA GLY A 475 -13.03 22.56 -15.29
C GLY A 475 -13.03 22.18 -13.81
N GLU A 476 -14.03 22.66 -13.10
CA GLU A 476 -14.27 22.36 -11.69
C GLU A 476 -15.05 21.04 -11.56
N PHE A 477 -14.85 20.34 -10.45
CA PHE A 477 -15.47 19.05 -10.21
C PHE A 477 -16.21 18.99 -8.88
N TRP A 478 -17.43 18.47 -8.95
CA TRP A 478 -18.31 18.22 -7.82
C TRP A 478 -18.76 16.76 -7.82
N TYR A 479 -18.58 16.09 -6.68
CA TYR A 479 -19.04 14.71 -6.50
C TYR A 479 -19.74 14.53 -5.16
N GLN A 480 -21.02 14.18 -5.21
CA GLN A 480 -21.81 13.85 -4.02
C GLN A 480 -21.35 12.51 -3.44
N ILE A 481 -21.00 12.49 -2.15
CA ILE A 481 -20.74 11.25 -1.42
C ILE A 481 -22.09 10.64 -1.04
N GLU A 482 -22.36 9.41 -1.46
CA GLU A 482 -23.62 8.74 -1.12
C GLU A 482 -23.72 8.41 0.37
N ASN A 483 -24.88 8.69 0.96
CA ASN A 483 -25.18 8.33 2.35
C ASN A 483 -25.73 6.91 2.43
N ILE A 484 -24.85 5.93 2.27
CA ILE A 484 -25.21 4.52 2.15
C ILE A 484 -25.90 4.01 3.42
N ASP A 485 -27.06 3.38 3.25
CA ASP A 485 -27.74 2.60 4.28
C ASP A 485 -27.10 1.20 4.37
N PHE A 486 -26.68 0.81 5.57
CA PHE A 486 -26.07 -0.50 5.83
C PHE A 486 -27.07 -1.57 6.27
N GLY A 487 -28.35 -1.24 6.39
CA GLY A 487 -29.44 -2.17 6.77
C GLY A 487 -29.54 -2.46 8.27
N ASP A 488 -28.65 -1.90 9.09
CA ASP A 488 -28.66 -2.01 10.56
C ASP A 488 -29.08 -0.70 11.24
N GLY A 489 -29.70 0.22 10.49
CA GLY A 489 -30.09 1.55 10.94
C GLY A 489 -28.94 2.55 11.01
N THR A 490 -27.71 2.16 10.62
CA THR A 490 -26.59 3.08 10.49
C THR A 490 -26.33 3.45 9.03
N PHE A 491 -25.84 4.67 8.83
CA PHE A 491 -25.54 5.23 7.52
C PHE A 491 -24.08 5.66 7.42
N PHE A 492 -23.55 5.77 6.20
CA PHE A 492 -22.16 6.19 5.99
C PHE A 492 -21.84 7.55 6.62
N TYR A 493 -22.76 8.51 6.56
CA TYR A 493 -22.58 9.83 7.17
C TYR A 493 -22.48 9.77 8.69
N ASP A 494 -23.08 8.79 9.36
CA ASP A 494 -22.94 8.64 10.83
C ASP A 494 -21.47 8.44 11.21
N TYR A 495 -20.73 7.67 10.43
CA TYR A 495 -19.30 7.41 10.66
C TYR A 495 -18.44 8.62 10.31
N LEU A 496 -18.80 9.34 9.25
CA LEU A 496 -18.08 10.55 8.84
C LEU A 496 -18.28 11.67 9.86
N ASN A 497 -19.51 11.84 10.36
CA ASN A 497 -19.86 12.78 11.43
C ASN A 497 -19.15 12.42 12.74
N LYS A 498 -19.16 11.14 13.13
CA LYS A 498 -18.36 10.65 14.28
C LYS A 498 -16.89 11.05 14.12
N TRP A 499 -16.31 10.79 12.96
CA TRP A 499 -14.91 11.07 12.70
C TRP A 499 -14.57 12.57 12.80
N LEU A 500 -15.36 13.42 12.14
CA LEU A 500 -15.11 14.85 12.01
C LEU A 500 -15.49 15.65 13.26
N PHE A 501 -16.57 15.29 13.95
CA PHE A 501 -17.18 16.15 14.97
C PHE A 501 -17.20 15.56 16.38
N GLU A 502 -17.08 14.24 16.56
CA GLU A 502 -17.03 13.63 17.91
C GLU A 502 -15.61 13.52 18.48
N GLY A 503 -14.65 14.23 17.88
CA GLY A 503 -13.27 14.32 18.35
C GLY A 503 -12.43 13.05 18.16
N TYR A 504 -12.89 12.05 17.38
CA TYR A 504 -12.07 10.86 17.06
C TYR A 504 -10.87 11.20 16.18
N ARG A 505 -11.02 12.13 15.24
CA ARG A 505 -9.91 12.63 14.44
C ARG A 505 -8.82 13.25 15.32
N ASP A 506 -9.22 14.02 16.32
CA ASP A 506 -8.29 14.73 17.20
C ASP A 506 -7.46 13.77 18.06
N GLU A 507 -8.00 12.59 18.42
CA GLU A 507 -7.24 11.53 19.10
C GLU A 507 -6.03 11.05 18.30
N LEU A 508 -6.08 11.12 16.97
CA LEU A 508 -4.94 10.78 16.11
C LEU A 508 -4.02 11.97 15.82
N ALA A 509 -4.47 13.21 16.11
CA ALA A 509 -3.81 14.49 15.81
C ALA A 509 -2.86 14.97 16.93
N THR A 510 -2.03 14.08 17.47
CA THR A 510 -1.25 14.33 18.69
C THR A 510 -0.12 15.38 18.57
N ALA A 511 0.21 15.86 17.37
CA ALA A 511 1.32 16.80 17.13
C ALA A 511 0.89 18.21 16.64
N GLY A 512 -0.41 18.53 16.64
CA GLY A 512 -0.93 19.84 16.24
C GLY A 512 -2.25 19.78 15.48
N LYS A 513 -2.88 20.95 15.27
CA LYS A 513 -4.10 21.08 14.45
C LYS A 513 -3.72 21.01 12.97
N THR A 514 -4.41 20.13 12.24
CA THR A 514 -4.43 20.09 10.77
C THR A 514 -5.88 20.24 10.32
N ASP A 515 -6.08 20.60 9.08
CA ASP A 515 -7.33 20.71 8.31
C ASP A 515 -7.63 19.44 7.49
N ALA A 516 -6.64 18.56 7.32
CA ALA A 516 -6.74 17.34 6.52
C ALA A 516 -7.74 16.33 7.11
N VAL A 517 -8.64 15.79 6.29
CA VAL A 517 -9.67 14.85 6.73
C VAL A 517 -9.06 13.57 7.30
N PHE A 518 -8.02 13.04 6.65
CA PHE A 518 -7.34 11.81 7.09
C PHE A 518 -5.89 12.08 7.47
N ILE A 519 -5.45 11.49 8.57
CA ILE A 519 -4.15 11.81 9.19
C ILE A 519 -3.36 10.56 9.58
N ARG A 520 -2.05 10.75 9.71
CA ARG A 520 -1.15 9.69 10.15
C ARG A 520 -1.24 9.52 11.66
N ALA A 521 -1.76 8.38 12.09
CA ALA A 521 -1.84 8.01 13.49
C ALA A 521 -0.51 8.22 14.24
N ARG A 522 -0.60 8.68 15.50
CA ARG A 522 0.52 9.00 16.42
C ARG A 522 1.39 10.20 16.03
N SER A 523 1.45 10.55 14.75
CA SER A 523 2.17 11.75 14.30
C SER A 523 1.26 12.94 14.11
N GLY A 524 -0.05 12.75 13.89
CA GLY A 524 -0.99 13.83 13.54
C GLY A 524 -0.77 14.51 12.19
N ILE A 525 0.38 14.27 11.54
CA ILE A 525 0.73 14.86 10.25
C ILE A 525 -0.23 14.38 9.16
N SER A 526 -0.65 15.31 8.29
CA SER A 526 -1.44 15.01 7.10
C SER A 526 -0.76 13.98 6.19
N PHE A 527 -1.54 13.16 5.51
CA PHE A 527 -0.98 12.32 4.45
C PHE A 527 -0.49 13.14 3.24
N ARG A 528 -0.95 14.40 3.08
CA ARG A 528 -0.48 15.37 2.06
C ARG A 528 1.01 15.67 2.21
N ASP A 529 1.43 16.01 3.43
CA ASP A 529 2.79 16.49 3.75
C ASP A 529 3.81 15.36 3.92
N SER A 530 3.39 14.13 3.63
CA SER A 530 4.22 12.94 3.72
C SER A 530 4.67 12.45 2.34
N ASN A 531 5.77 11.71 2.29
CA ASN A 531 6.15 10.95 1.10
C ASN A 531 4.96 10.11 0.60
N ARG A 532 4.61 10.23 -0.70
CA ARG A 532 3.42 9.58 -1.33
C ARG A 532 3.21 8.11 -0.95
N SER A 533 4.29 7.39 -0.64
CA SER A 533 4.26 5.99 -0.24
C SER A 533 3.52 5.71 1.07
N LYS A 534 3.30 6.70 1.94
CA LYS A 534 2.69 6.51 3.26
C LYS A 534 1.18 6.25 3.21
N PHE A 535 0.41 7.02 2.43
CA PHE A 535 -1.04 6.75 2.27
C PHE A 535 -1.29 5.42 1.55
N GLY A 536 -0.59 5.17 0.44
CA GLY A 536 -0.65 3.87 -0.23
C GLY A 536 -0.18 2.73 0.68
N GLY A 537 0.84 2.96 1.51
CA GLY A 537 1.31 2.03 2.54
C GLY A 537 0.25 1.74 3.61
N TYR A 538 -0.52 2.75 4.02
CA TYR A 538 -1.61 2.61 4.97
C TYR A 538 -2.71 1.69 4.41
N VAL A 539 -3.22 1.95 3.21
CA VAL A 539 -4.22 1.07 2.54
C VAL A 539 -3.69 -0.35 2.38
N ARG A 540 -2.44 -0.48 1.91
CA ARG A 540 -1.74 -1.76 1.76
C ARG A 540 -1.65 -2.54 3.07
N SER A 541 -1.36 -1.86 4.18
CA SER A 541 -1.26 -2.48 5.50
C SER A 541 -2.62 -3.00 6.01
N ILE A 542 -3.72 -2.32 5.67
CA ILE A 542 -5.08 -2.75 6.01
C ILE A 542 -5.40 -4.06 5.30
N PHE A 543 -5.18 -4.12 3.98
CA PHE A 543 -5.41 -5.34 3.21
C PHE A 543 -4.46 -6.45 3.67
N LEU A 544 -3.15 -6.19 3.82
CA LEU A 544 -2.21 -7.21 4.28
C LEU A 544 -2.63 -7.82 5.64
N ARG A 545 -3.15 -6.99 6.56
CA ARG A 545 -3.65 -7.45 7.85
C ARG A 545 -4.88 -8.35 7.70
N LEU A 546 -5.87 -7.90 6.92
CA LEU A 546 -7.19 -8.56 6.84
C LEU A 546 -7.23 -9.72 5.84
N THR A 547 -6.32 -9.75 4.86
CA THR A 547 -6.40 -10.66 3.71
C THR A 547 -5.08 -11.40 3.43
N LYS A 548 -4.01 -11.09 4.18
CA LYS A 548 -2.63 -11.55 3.90
C LYS A 548 -2.10 -11.16 2.51
N TYR A 549 -2.79 -10.26 1.80
CA TYR A 549 -2.37 -9.75 0.51
C TYR A 549 -2.23 -8.23 0.50
N ASN A 550 -1.19 -7.77 -0.18
CA ASN A 550 -0.83 -6.36 -0.25
C ASN A 550 -1.56 -5.66 -1.41
N LEU A 551 -2.81 -5.24 -1.17
CA LEU A 551 -3.62 -4.54 -2.18
C LEU A 551 -3.37 -3.03 -2.16
N SER A 552 -3.00 -2.45 -3.31
CA SER A 552 -2.77 -1.02 -3.44
C SER A 552 -4.06 -0.28 -3.86
N PRO A 553 -4.18 1.04 -3.60
CA PRO A 553 -5.30 1.84 -4.07
C PRO A 553 -5.50 1.76 -5.59
N HIS A 554 -4.41 1.63 -6.36
CA HIS A 554 -4.47 1.49 -7.81
C HIS A 554 -5.14 0.16 -8.21
N LYS A 555 -4.88 -0.94 -7.48
CA LYS A 555 -5.51 -2.23 -7.75
C LYS A 555 -7.00 -2.24 -7.40
N LEU A 556 -7.42 -1.54 -6.34
CA LEU A 556 -8.86 -1.36 -6.03
C LEU A 556 -9.60 -0.72 -7.20
N ARG A 557 -8.97 0.27 -7.82
CA ARG A 557 -9.49 0.93 -9.01
C ARG A 557 -9.59 -0.01 -10.21
N THR A 558 -8.58 -0.86 -10.44
CA THR A 558 -8.62 -1.92 -11.46
C THR A 558 -9.81 -2.86 -11.23
N ILE A 559 -10.03 -3.29 -9.98
CA ILE A 559 -11.15 -4.17 -9.61
C ILE A 559 -12.49 -3.50 -9.92
N PHE A 560 -12.64 -2.22 -9.55
CA PHE A 560 -13.85 -1.45 -9.81
C PHE A 560 -14.17 -1.30 -11.31
N VAL A 561 -13.18 -0.89 -12.12
CA VAL A 561 -13.37 -0.74 -13.58
C VAL A 561 -13.66 -2.08 -14.25
N THR A 562 -12.96 -3.14 -13.85
CA THR A 562 -13.20 -4.49 -14.37
C THR A 562 -14.63 -4.96 -14.04
N TYR A 563 -15.09 -4.73 -12.81
CA TYR A 563 -16.47 -5.04 -12.40
C TYR A 563 -17.51 -4.28 -13.23
N ILE A 564 -17.34 -2.98 -13.44
CA ILE A 564 -18.26 -2.18 -14.25
C ILE A 564 -18.32 -2.66 -15.69
N ASN A 565 -17.16 -2.96 -16.29
CA ASN A 565 -17.12 -3.47 -17.65
C ASN A 565 -17.81 -4.84 -17.76
N ASN A 566 -17.84 -5.63 -16.68
CA ASN A 566 -18.60 -6.88 -16.59
C ASN A 566 -20.12 -6.71 -16.49
N LEU A 567 -20.61 -5.53 -16.08
CA LEU A 567 -22.06 -5.25 -16.00
C LEU A 567 -22.72 -4.98 -17.36
N GLY A 568 -21.94 -4.90 -18.45
CA GLY A 568 -22.49 -4.64 -19.78
C GLY A 568 -23.03 -3.21 -19.96
N LEU A 569 -22.56 -2.25 -19.16
CA LEU A 569 -23.02 -0.85 -19.25
C LEU A 569 -22.84 -0.25 -20.64
N SER A 570 -23.70 0.70 -20.99
CA SER A 570 -23.62 1.50 -22.21
C SER A 570 -22.36 2.37 -22.24
N ASP A 571 -21.99 2.83 -23.43
CA ASP A 571 -20.81 3.68 -23.61
C ASP A 571 -20.90 5.00 -22.85
N LYS A 572 -22.10 5.59 -22.75
CA LYS A 572 -22.35 6.84 -22.02
C LYS A 572 -22.17 6.66 -20.51
N GLU A 573 -22.61 5.53 -19.97
CA GLU A 573 -22.45 5.20 -18.54
C GLU A 573 -20.96 4.98 -18.21
N ARG A 574 -20.23 4.26 -19.06
CA ARG A 574 -18.78 4.05 -18.87
C ARG A 574 -18.00 5.36 -18.95
N GLU A 575 -18.36 6.24 -19.87
CA GLU A 575 -17.76 7.58 -19.97
C GLU A 575 -18.05 8.43 -18.72
N SER A 576 -19.28 8.41 -18.23
CA SER A 576 -19.68 9.12 -17.00
C SER A 576 -18.92 8.60 -15.78
N ILE A 577 -18.75 7.29 -15.67
CA ILE A 577 -17.95 6.70 -14.58
C ILE A 577 -16.49 7.09 -14.72
N ALA A 578 -15.91 7.03 -15.93
CA ALA A 578 -14.54 7.46 -16.19
C ALA A 578 -14.31 8.93 -15.82
N TYR A 579 -15.30 9.80 -16.09
CA TYR A 579 -15.32 11.20 -15.71
C TYR A 579 -15.26 11.39 -14.18
N ILE A 580 -16.15 10.73 -13.41
CA ILE A 580 -16.15 10.77 -11.93
C ILE A 580 -14.79 10.32 -11.39
N MET A 581 -14.22 9.33 -12.06
CA MET A 581 -12.93 8.75 -11.78
C MET A 581 -11.74 9.63 -12.22
N HIS A 582 -11.96 10.77 -12.87
CA HIS A 582 -10.98 11.70 -13.45
C HIS A 582 -10.09 11.14 -14.56
N HIS A 583 -10.62 10.25 -15.39
CA HIS A 583 -9.95 9.61 -16.53
C HIS A 583 -10.74 9.85 -17.82
N SER A 584 -10.07 9.75 -18.98
CA SER A 584 -10.78 9.50 -20.24
C SER A 584 -11.21 8.02 -20.30
N LYS A 585 -12.26 7.71 -21.07
CA LYS A 585 -12.73 6.34 -21.31
C LYS A 585 -11.59 5.44 -21.81
N GLU A 586 -10.87 5.88 -22.84
CA GLU A 586 -9.73 5.15 -23.40
C GLU A 586 -8.65 4.85 -22.35
N MET A 587 -8.34 5.81 -21.46
CA MET A 587 -7.38 5.63 -20.39
C MET A 587 -7.91 4.72 -19.29
N ALA A 588 -9.22 4.74 -19.01
CA ALA A 588 -9.85 3.85 -18.05
C ALA A 588 -9.78 2.40 -18.55
N ASP A 589 -10.19 2.16 -19.80
CA ASP A 589 -10.19 0.84 -20.40
C ASP A 589 -8.77 0.31 -20.61
N LYS A 590 -7.86 1.09 -21.19
CA LYS A 590 -6.48 0.64 -21.46
C LYS A 590 -5.68 0.33 -20.21
N VAL A 591 -5.91 1.05 -19.10
CA VAL A 591 -5.07 0.94 -17.89
C VAL A 591 -5.69 0.03 -16.83
N TYR A 592 -7.01 -0.05 -16.75
CA TYR A 592 -7.70 -0.70 -15.63
C TYR A 592 -8.62 -1.85 -16.01
N ASN A 593 -8.98 -2.01 -17.28
CA ASN A 593 -9.80 -3.15 -17.67
C ASN A 593 -8.94 -4.42 -17.74
N LYS A 594 -9.23 -5.39 -16.86
CA LYS A 594 -8.57 -6.70 -16.83
C LYS A 594 -9.52 -7.86 -17.11
N GLN A 595 -10.59 -7.61 -17.85
CA GLN A 595 -11.53 -8.63 -18.30
C GLN A 595 -10.83 -9.74 -19.09
N THR A 596 -11.09 -10.97 -18.70
CA THR A 596 -10.69 -12.17 -19.43
C THR A 596 -11.49 -12.31 -20.73
N SER A 597 -10.94 -13.06 -21.70
CA SER A 597 -11.65 -13.35 -22.96
C SER A 597 -13.01 -14.02 -22.73
N ARG A 598 -13.14 -14.84 -21.68
CA ARG A 598 -14.39 -15.51 -21.30
C ARG A 598 -15.43 -14.52 -20.78
N GLU A 599 -15.05 -13.55 -19.96
CA GLU A 599 -15.96 -12.51 -19.48
C GLU A 599 -16.46 -11.62 -20.61
N LYS A 600 -15.56 -11.22 -21.53
CA LYS A 600 -15.94 -10.47 -22.74
C LYS A 600 -16.95 -11.25 -23.59
N MET A 601 -16.73 -12.54 -23.78
CA MET A 601 -17.64 -13.42 -24.51
C MET A 601 -18.99 -13.56 -23.80
N ALA A 602 -19.00 -13.69 -22.47
CA ALA A 602 -20.23 -13.84 -21.68
C ALA A 602 -21.16 -12.62 -21.83
N ILE A 603 -20.61 -11.41 -21.85
CA ILE A 603 -21.37 -10.18 -22.08
C ILE A 603 -21.96 -10.17 -23.49
N GLY A 604 -21.18 -10.54 -24.51
CA GLY A 604 -21.66 -10.65 -25.88
C GLY A 604 -22.79 -11.67 -26.03
N ILE A 605 -22.69 -12.82 -25.35
CA ILE A 605 -23.75 -13.83 -25.32
C ILE A 605 -25.01 -13.29 -24.62
N ALA A 606 -24.86 -12.59 -23.49
CA ALA A 606 -25.98 -12.02 -22.75
C ALA A 606 -26.73 -10.96 -23.58
N PHE A 607 -25.99 -10.08 -24.24
CA PHE A 607 -26.54 -9.08 -25.16
C PHE A 607 -27.30 -9.74 -26.32
N MET A 608 -26.69 -10.74 -26.99
CA MET A 608 -27.37 -11.47 -28.08
C MET A 608 -28.62 -12.22 -27.61
N LYS A 609 -28.64 -12.74 -26.37
CA LYS A 609 -29.84 -13.35 -25.78
C LYS A 609 -30.96 -12.32 -25.57
N GLN A 610 -30.61 -11.12 -25.11
CA GLN A 610 -31.57 -10.02 -24.94
C GLN A 610 -32.14 -9.56 -26.29
N GLU A 611 -31.30 -9.35 -27.30
CA GLU A 611 -31.73 -9.04 -28.67
C GLU A 611 -32.65 -10.12 -29.23
N ASN A 612 -32.26 -11.40 -29.13
CA ASN A 612 -33.09 -12.51 -29.61
C ASN A 612 -34.44 -12.60 -28.89
N SER A 613 -34.51 -12.22 -27.61
CA SER A 613 -35.80 -12.18 -26.88
C SER A 613 -36.72 -11.05 -27.36
N LEU A 614 -36.17 -9.94 -27.85
CA LEU A 614 -36.94 -8.86 -28.47
C LEU A 614 -37.48 -9.26 -29.84
N PHE A 615 -36.72 -10.02 -30.63
CA PHE A 615 -37.19 -10.60 -31.89
C PHE A 615 -38.29 -11.64 -31.72
N GLN A 616 -38.35 -12.34 -30.58
CA GLN A 616 -39.41 -13.31 -30.27
C GLN A 616 -40.67 -12.67 -29.67
N ALA A 617 -40.58 -11.41 -29.23
CA ALA A 617 -41.70 -10.64 -28.67
C ALA A 617 -42.42 -9.76 -29.72
N GLN A 618 -41.89 -9.70 -30.95
CA GLN A 618 -42.55 -9.17 -32.15
C GLN A 618 -43.21 -10.31 -32.92
#